data_AF-A0A7L4TQM1-F1
#
_entry.id   AF-A0A7L4TQM1-F1
#
_cell.length_a   1.000
_cell.length_b   1.000
_cell.length_c   1.000
_cell.angle_alpha   90.00
_cell.angle_beta   90.00
_cell.angle_gamma   90.00
#
_symmetry.space_group_name_H-M   'P 1'
#
loop_
_entity.id
_entity.type
_entity.pdbx_description
1 polymer ?
#
loop_
_entity_poly.entity_id
_entity_poly.type
_entity_poly.pdbx_seq_one_letter_code
_entity_poly.pdbx_strand_id
1 'polypeptide(L)'
;MLSKKIALMKLLEELKSHSSKWIKTKGVKYANFYWQDGYGAFSVNPAEINRAITYIANQHEHHGKKTFQEEYRAYLEKYNVEYNEKYVWD
;
A
#
# COMPACT_ATOMS: atom_id res chain seq x y z
N MET A 1 -10.98 -0.74 -14.05
CA MET A 1 -11.16 -1.88 -13.13
C MET A 1 -10.07 -2.91 -13.38
N LEU A 2 -9.60 -3.61 -12.34
CA LEU A 2 -8.62 -4.69 -12.48
C LEU A 2 -9.21 -5.90 -13.23
N SER A 3 -8.35 -6.64 -13.93
CA SER A 3 -8.77 -7.85 -14.64
C SER A 3 -9.27 -8.92 -13.67
N LYS A 4 -10.45 -9.48 -13.93
CA LYS A 4 -11.01 -10.61 -13.14
C LYS A 4 -10.28 -11.93 -13.37
N LYS A 5 -9.43 -12.01 -14.41
CA LYS A 5 -8.70 -13.24 -14.79
C LYS A 5 -7.31 -13.33 -14.17
N ILE A 6 -6.84 -12.25 -13.54
CA ILE A 6 -5.49 -12.18 -12.97
C ILE A 6 -5.64 -12.12 -11.45
N ALA A 7 -5.01 -13.07 -10.76
CA ALA A 7 -4.92 -13.02 -9.31
C ALA A 7 -4.18 -11.75 -8.87
N LEU A 8 -4.71 -11.03 -7.88
CA LEU A 8 -4.11 -9.78 -7.41
C LEU A 8 -2.64 -9.94 -6.98
N MET A 9 -2.34 -11.05 -6.30
CA MET A 9 -0.98 -11.41 -5.91
C MET A 9 -0.03 -11.45 -7.12
N LYS A 10 -0.46 -12.07 -8.23
CA LYS A 10 0.35 -12.17 -9.44
C LYS A 10 0.59 -10.81 -10.08
N LEU A 11 -0.44 -9.96 -10.12
CA LEU A 11 -0.28 -8.59 -10.64
C LEU A 11 0.76 -7.81 -9.83
N LEU A 12 0.69 -7.87 -8.49
CA LEU A 12 1.59 -7.13 -7.62
C LEU A 12 3.02 -7.70 -7.61
N GLU A 13 3.17 -9.01 -7.70
CA GLU A 13 4.48 -9.67 -7.90
C GLU A 13 5.17 -9.12 -9.15
N GLU A 14 4.49 -9.14 -10.28
CA GLU A 14 5.01 -8.65 -11.57
C GLU A 14 5.35 -7.16 -11.50
N LEU A 15 4.46 -6.35 -10.93
CA LEU A 15 4.65 -4.91 -10.80
C LEU A 15 5.86 -4.58 -9.92
N LYS A 16 5.97 -5.21 -8.74
CA LYS A 16 7.08 -4.98 -7.82
C LYS A 16 8.41 -5.48 -8.37
N SER A 17 8.43 -6.65 -9.00
CA SER A 17 9.64 -7.25 -9.59
C SER A 17 10.19 -6.40 -10.73
N HIS A 18 9.33 -6.05 -11.70
CA HIS A 18 9.76 -5.27 -12.85
C HIS A 18 10.16 -3.84 -12.48
N SER A 19 9.40 -3.17 -11.62
CA SER A 19 9.75 -1.82 -11.16
C SER A 19 11.06 -1.80 -10.35
N SER A 20 11.33 -2.81 -9.53
CA SER A 20 12.60 -2.92 -8.78
C SER A 20 13.79 -3.08 -9.71
N LYS A 21 13.67 -3.91 -10.76
CA LYS A 21 14.72 -4.04 -11.79
C LYS A 21 14.92 -2.72 -12.53
N TRP A 22 13.82 -2.08 -12.95
CA TRP A 22 13.86 -0.83 -13.69
C TRP A 22 14.48 0.32 -12.89
N ILE A 23 14.08 0.54 -11.63
CA ILE A 23 14.57 1.68 -10.85
C ILE A 23 16.08 1.56 -10.56
N LYS A 24 16.58 0.34 -10.38
CA LYS A 24 18.03 0.07 -10.21
C LYS A 24 18.86 0.50 -11.43
N THR A 25 18.25 0.57 -12.62
CA THR A 25 18.91 1.11 -13.83
C THR A 25 19.07 2.64 -13.82
N LYS A 26 18.40 3.36 -12.90
CA LYS A 26 18.41 4.83 -12.86
C LYS A 26 19.59 5.43 -12.09
N GLY A 27 20.49 4.60 -11.59
CA GLY A 27 21.76 5.03 -11.00
C GLY A 27 22.07 4.35 -9.66
N VAL A 28 23.33 4.50 -9.23
CA VAL A 28 23.88 3.82 -8.05
C VAL A 28 23.11 4.11 -6.76
N LYS A 29 22.49 5.28 -6.64
CA LYS A 29 21.63 5.64 -5.48
C LYS A 29 20.44 4.69 -5.28
N TYR A 30 20.04 3.94 -6.30
CA TYR A 30 18.92 2.99 -6.23
C TYR A 30 19.37 1.53 -6.20
N ALA A 31 20.67 1.24 -6.14
CA ALA A 31 21.19 -0.14 -6.18
C ALA A 31 20.54 -1.04 -5.10
N ASN A 32 20.31 -0.46 -3.91
CA ASN A 32 19.71 -1.14 -2.77
C ASN A 32 18.20 -0.88 -2.63
N PHE A 33 17.53 -0.41 -3.69
CA PHE A 33 16.07 -0.29 -3.66
C PHE A 33 15.42 -1.68 -3.58
N TYR A 34 14.44 -1.82 -2.70
CA TYR A 34 13.52 -2.94 -2.64
C TYR A 34 12.16 -2.43 -2.15
N TRP A 35 11.10 -3.11 -2.57
CA TRP A 35 9.77 -2.89 -1.99
C TRP A 35 9.68 -3.58 -0.65
N GLN A 36 8.83 -3.07 0.24
CA GLN A 36 8.40 -3.80 1.44
C GLN A 36 7.82 -5.16 1.07
N ASP A 37 8.02 -6.14 1.95
CA ASP A 37 7.41 -7.46 1.85
C ASP A 37 5.90 -7.35 2.10
N GLY A 38 5.10 -8.02 1.26
CA GLY A 38 3.64 -7.96 1.35
C GLY A 38 2.97 -6.73 0.72
N TYR A 39 1.64 -6.65 0.79
CA TYR A 39 0.86 -5.54 0.25
C TYR A 39 -0.50 -5.43 0.94
N GLY A 40 -1.05 -4.21 1.00
CA GLY A 40 -2.43 -3.96 1.39
C GLY A 40 -3.35 -3.87 0.16
N ALA A 41 -4.52 -4.49 0.21
CA ALA A 41 -5.52 -4.37 -0.84
C ALA A 41 -6.92 -4.21 -0.23
N PHE A 42 -7.63 -3.19 -0.68
CA PHE A 42 -8.96 -2.84 -0.19
C PHE A 42 -9.91 -2.68 -1.38
N SER A 43 -11.10 -3.25 -1.26
CA SER A 43 -12.18 -3.01 -2.23
C SER A 43 -12.85 -1.68 -1.89
N VAL A 44 -13.16 -0.87 -2.92
CA VAL A 44 -13.80 0.44 -2.77
C VAL A 44 -15.17 0.39 -3.43
N ASN A 45 -16.19 0.89 -2.73
CA ASN A 45 -17.52 1.08 -3.31
C ASN A 45 -17.44 2.14 -4.43
N PRO A 46 -17.98 1.90 -5.65
CA PRO A 46 -18.01 2.90 -6.72
C PRO A 46 -18.57 4.26 -6.30
N ALA A 47 -19.55 4.28 -5.37
CA ALA A 47 -20.12 5.52 -4.85
C ALA A 47 -19.13 6.35 -3.99
N GLU A 48 -18.08 5.71 -3.46
CA GLU A 48 -17.07 6.34 -2.60
C GLU A 48 -15.76 6.67 -3.33
N ILE A 49 -15.68 6.47 -4.65
CA ILE A 49 -14.44 6.70 -5.42
C ILE A 49 -13.89 8.11 -5.21
N ASN A 50 -14.74 9.13 -5.30
CA ASN A 50 -14.29 10.52 -5.13
C ASN A 50 -13.71 10.76 -3.74
N ARG A 51 -14.31 10.18 -2.70
CA ARG A 51 -13.81 10.26 -1.32
C ARG A 51 -12.45 9.57 -1.18
N ALA A 52 -12.27 8.41 -1.81
CA ALA A 52 -10.97 7.72 -1.83
C ALA A 52 -9.89 8.53 -2.57
N ILE A 53 -10.23 9.14 -3.71
CA ILE A 53 -9.31 10.02 -4.46
C ILE A 53 -8.90 11.22 -3.60
N THR A 54 -9.85 11.92 -2.99
CA THR A 54 -9.56 13.08 -2.13
C THR A 54 -8.71 12.67 -0.93
N TYR A 55 -8.99 11.52 -0.31
CA TYR A 55 -8.18 11.00 0.79
C TYR A 55 -6.73 10.72 0.37
N ILE A 56 -6.51 10.09 -0.79
CA ILE A 56 -5.14 9.82 -1.32
C ILE A 56 -4.42 11.13 -1.65
N ALA A 57 -5.11 12.09 -2.28
CA ALA A 57 -4.52 13.37 -2.66
C ALA A 57 -4.01 14.18 -1.45
N ASN A 58 -4.71 14.08 -0.31
CA ASN A 58 -4.37 14.80 0.92
C ASN A 58 -3.48 13.98 1.89
N GLN A 59 -3.04 12.79 1.48
CA GLN A 59 -2.34 11.86 2.37
C GLN A 59 -0.99 12.40 2.88
N HIS A 60 -0.29 13.19 2.06
CA HIS A 60 0.95 13.86 2.48
C HIS A 60 0.72 14.81 3.67
N GLU A 61 -0.35 15.60 3.65
CA GLU A 61 -0.71 16.49 4.77
C GLU A 61 -1.14 15.71 6.01
N HIS A 62 -1.86 14.60 5.81
CA HIS A 62 -2.27 13.71 6.90
C HIS A 62 -1.07 13.06 7.59
N HIS A 63 -0.11 12.55 6.79
CA HIS A 63 1.10 11.90 7.30
C HIS A 63 2.11 12.86 7.92
N GLY A 64 1.96 14.17 7.70
CA GLY A 64 2.66 15.19 8.48
C GLY A 64 2.16 15.32 9.93
N LYS A 65 0.96 14.81 10.25
CA LYS A 65 0.32 14.91 11.58
C LYS A 65 0.10 13.57 12.26
N LYS A 66 0.00 12.49 11.48
CA LYS A 66 -0.30 11.13 11.96
C LYS A 66 0.58 10.14 11.22
N THR A 67 1.29 9.29 11.95
CA THR A 67 2.16 8.27 11.35
C THR A 67 1.33 7.17 10.67
N PHE A 68 1.95 6.48 9.71
CA PHE A 68 1.34 5.31 9.07
C PHE A 68 0.89 4.26 10.09
N GLN A 69 1.70 3.96 11.11
CA GLN A 69 1.37 2.96 12.13
C GLN A 69 0.12 3.34 12.93
N GLU A 70 0.01 4.60 13.35
CA GLU A 70 -1.20 5.11 14.03
C GLU A 70 -2.44 5.06 13.14
N GLU A 71 -2.26 5.34 11.85
CA GLU A 71 -3.34 5.27 10.88
C GLU A 71 -3.78 3.82 10.65
N TYR A 72 -2.84 2.91 10.46
CA TYR A 72 -3.11 1.50 10.24
C TYR A 72 -3.78 0.84 11.46
N ARG A 73 -3.31 1.11 12.68
CA ARG A 73 -3.99 0.68 13.92
C ARG A 73 -5.43 1.15 13.98
N ALA A 74 -5.66 2.44 13.72
CA ALA A 74 -7.01 3.00 13.71
C ALA A 74 -7.91 2.34 12.67
N TYR A 75 -7.36 1.92 11.52
CA TYR A 75 -8.11 1.13 10.53
C TYR A 75 -8.46 -0.27 11.04
N LEU A 76 -7.50 -0.99 11.63
CA LEU A 76 -7.74 -2.33 12.17
C LEU A 76 -8.80 -2.29 13.28
N GLU A 77 -8.70 -1.34 14.20
CA GLU A 77 -9.70 -1.11 15.25
C GLU A 77 -11.08 -0.77 14.68
N LYS A 78 -11.14 0.18 13.73
CA LYS A 78 -12.40 0.59 13.09
C LYS A 78 -13.13 -0.57 12.41
N TYR A 79 -12.38 -1.50 11.82
CA TYR A 79 -12.93 -2.67 11.12
C TYR A 79 -12.95 -3.93 11.98
N ASN A 80 -12.62 -3.82 13.27
CA ASN A 80 -12.59 -4.91 14.24
C ASN A 80 -11.74 -6.11 13.76
N VAL A 81 -10.61 -5.82 13.12
CA VAL A 81 -9.62 -6.80 12.69
C VAL A 81 -8.69 -7.06 13.87
N GLU A 82 -8.60 -8.31 14.31
CA GLU A 82 -7.67 -8.69 15.38
C GLU A 82 -6.23 -8.67 14.86
N TYR A 83 -5.33 -8.04 15.62
CA TYR A 83 -3.92 -7.94 15.28
C TYR A 83 -3.07 -7.97 16.54
N ASN A 84 -1.83 -8.44 16.39
CA ASN A 84 -0.84 -8.40 17.45
C ASN A 84 0.20 -7.34 17.11
N GLU A 85 0.29 -6.32 17.96
CA GLU A 85 1.23 -5.20 17.79
C GLU A 85 2.68 -5.65 17.56
N LYS A 86 3.08 -6.82 18.09
CA LYS A 86 4.43 -7.36 17.95
C LYS A 86 4.73 -7.93 16.57
N TYR A 87 3.70 -8.24 15.77
CA TYR A 87 3.85 -8.98 14.51
C TYR A 87 3.23 -8.27 13.31
N VAL A 88 2.62 -7.10 13.52
CA VAL A 88 1.91 -6.36 12.47
C VAL A 88 2.84 -5.41 11.69
N TRP A 89 4.11 -5.32 12.08
CA TRP A 89 5.10 -4.39 11.53
C TRP A 89 6.28 -5.07 10.82
N ASP A 90 6.34 -6.39 10.86
CA ASP A 90 7.44 -7.22 10.32
C ASP A 90 7.10 -7.76 8.92
#